data_AF-A0A2M7ZDT8-F1
#
_entry.id   AF-A0A2M7ZDT8-F1
#
_cell.length_a   1.000
_cell.length_b   1.000
_cell.length_c   1.000
_cell.angle_alpha   90.00
_cell.angle_beta   90.00
_cell.angle_gamma   90.00
#
_symmetry.space_group_name_H-M   'P 1'
#
loop_
_entity.id
_entity.type
_entity.pdbx_description
1 polymer ?
#
loop_
_entity_poly.entity_id
_entity_poly.type
_entity_poly.pdbx_seq_one_letter_code
_entity_poly.pdbx_strand_id
1 'polypeptide(L)'
;MFRNIKYIIPLFVILGIISLGFFGKKGDQNDLKKVNGNDDYDFISINQVFMWVSNNGDGSHDPRTDGSGFYWPGGRNASITAIFEDGLIYGGKIGSEIRV
;
A
#
# COMPACT_ATOMS: atom_id res chain seq x y z
N MET A 1 10.88 -35.15 48.70
CA MET A 1 10.75 -33.92 47.88
C MET A 1 11.03 -34.16 46.38
N PHE A 2 10.83 -35.37 45.82
CA PHE A 2 11.17 -35.66 44.39
C PHE A 2 10.06 -36.43 43.63
N ARG A 3 8.82 -36.41 44.12
CA ARG A 3 7.72 -37.21 43.52
C ARG A 3 7.25 -36.66 42.16
N ASN A 4 7.49 -35.38 41.89
CA ASN A 4 7.04 -34.69 40.69
C ASN A 4 8.08 -34.68 39.55
N ILE A 5 9.31 -35.16 39.80
CA ILE A 5 10.41 -35.17 38.82
C ILE A 5 10.06 -35.96 37.55
N LYS A 6 9.21 -36.99 37.69
CA LYS A 6 8.73 -37.85 36.61
C LYS A 6 7.89 -37.11 35.56
N TYR A 7 7.26 -35.99 35.94
CA TYR A 7 6.44 -35.18 35.03
C TYR A 7 7.19 -33.96 34.49
N ILE A 8 8.27 -33.53 35.17
CA ILE A 8 9.08 -32.39 34.76
C ILE A 8 9.93 -32.73 33.54
N ILE A 9 10.55 -33.91 33.51
CA ILE A 9 11.40 -34.35 32.39
C ILE A 9 10.61 -34.41 31.06
N PRO A 10 9.44 -35.08 30.96
CA PRO A 10 8.69 -35.11 29.70
C PRO A 10 8.16 -33.73 29.28
N LEU A 11 7.84 -32.85 30.24
CA LEU A 11 7.42 -31.48 29.95
C LEU A 11 8.53 -30.67 29.26
N PHE A 12 9.77 -30.78 29.73
CA PHE A 12 10.92 -30.12 29.09
C PHE A 12 11.24 -30.67 27.70
N VAL A 13 11.04 -31.97 27.47
CA VAL A 13 11.21 -32.58 26.14
C VAL A 13 10.17 -32.05 25.16
N ILE A 14 8.90 -31.93 25.58
CA ILE A 14 7.83 -31.37 24.74
C ILE A 14 8.11 -29.89 24.40
N LEU A 15 8.53 -29.09 25.38
CA LEU A 15 8.92 -27.69 25.16
C LEU A 15 10.10 -27.56 24.19
N GLY A 16 11.09 -28.46 24.29
CA GLY A 16 12.22 -28.50 23.37
C GLY A 16 11.80 -28.78 21.92
N ILE A 17 10.88 -29.73 21.72
CA ILE A 17 10.37 -30.06 20.38
C ILE A 17 9.56 -28.90 19.78
N ILE A 18 8.75 -28.22 20.60
CA ILE A 18 7.99 -27.03 20.18
C ILE A 18 8.95 -25.92 19.74
N SER A 19 10.05 -25.69 20.46
CA SER A 19 11.03 -24.65 20.11
C SER A 19 11.73 -24.90 18.77
N LEU A 20 11.93 -26.18 18.40
CA LEU A 20 12.50 -26.56 17.10
C LEU A 20 11.54 -26.29 15.94
N GLY A 21 10.22 -26.38 16.18
CA GLY A 21 9.20 -26.05 15.19
C GLY A 21 9.09 -24.55 14.85
N PHE A 22 9.55 -23.68 15.76
CA PHE A 22 9.61 -22.22 15.52
C PHE A 22 10.92 -21.75 14.88
N PHE A 23 11.93 -22.61 14.73
CA PHE A 23 13.14 -22.35 13.96
C PHE A 23 12.89 -22.55 12.45
N GLY A 24 11.83 -21.93 11.93
CA GLY A 24 11.63 -21.80 10.49
C GLY A 24 12.73 -20.91 9.92
N LYS A 25 13.49 -21.42 8.96
CA LYS A 25 14.42 -20.62 8.15
C LYS A 25 13.66 -19.40 7.62
N LYS A 26 14.10 -18.21 8.03
CA LYS A 26 13.67 -16.95 7.44
C LYS A 26 14.00 -17.05 5.95
N GLY A 27 12.96 -17.22 5.13
CA GLY A 27 13.10 -17.32 3.68
C GLY A 27 13.88 -16.12 3.19
N ASP A 28 14.86 -16.37 2.31
CA ASP A 28 15.60 -15.34 1.61
C ASP A 28 14.58 -14.59 0.73
N GLN A 29 13.99 -13.55 1.32
CA GLN A 29 13.20 -12.59 0.59
C GLN A 29 14.23 -11.82 -0.22
N ASN A 30 14.43 -12.25 -1.47
CA ASN A 30 14.79 -11.35 -2.54
C ASN A 30 13.67 -10.31 -2.60
N ASP A 31 13.73 -9.35 -1.69
CA ASP A 31 12.89 -8.18 -1.64
C ASP A 31 13.10 -7.54 -3.00
N LEU A 32 12.06 -7.61 -3.84
CA LEU A 32 11.96 -6.76 -5.00
C LEU A 32 11.97 -5.35 -4.41
N LYS A 33 13.16 -4.76 -4.32
CA LYS A 33 13.32 -3.38 -3.89
C LYS A 33 12.57 -2.56 -4.91
N LYS A 34 11.33 -2.19 -4.59
CA LYS A 34 10.56 -1.20 -5.34
C LYS A 34 11.48 0.01 -5.40
N VAL A 35 12.00 0.30 -6.58
CA VAL A 35 12.87 1.46 -6.80
C VAL A 35 11.96 2.68 -6.58
N ASN A 36 12.01 3.22 -5.37
CA ASN A 36 11.16 4.31 -4.88
C ASN A 36 11.53 5.68 -5.48
N GLY A 37 12.01 5.71 -6.73
CA GLY A 37 12.69 6.88 -7.28
C GLY A 37 12.60 7.01 -8.79
N ASN A 38 11.66 6.32 -9.42
CA ASN A 38 11.34 6.55 -10.83
C ASN A 38 9.90 7.05 -10.97
N ASP A 39 9.38 7.75 -9.97
CA ASP A 39 8.07 8.40 -10.07
C ASP A 39 8.25 9.66 -10.92
N ASP A 40 7.89 9.54 -12.18
CA ASP A 40 7.94 10.64 -13.15
C ASP A 40 6.51 11.02 -13.53
N TYR A 41 6.14 12.26 -13.22
CA TYR A 41 4.82 12.81 -13.47
C TYR A 41 4.89 13.85 -14.57
N ASP A 42 4.00 13.72 -15.55
CA ASP A 42 3.76 14.72 -16.59
C ASP A 42 2.25 14.87 -16.81
N PHE A 43 1.83 15.79 -17.66
CA PHE A 43 0.43 16.07 -17.88
C PHE A 43 0.03 16.06 -19.36
N ILE A 44 -1.19 15.60 -19.61
CA ILE A 44 -1.89 15.80 -20.88
C ILE A 44 -2.78 17.02 -20.73
N SER A 45 -2.52 18.07 -21.52
CA SER A 45 -3.32 19.30 -21.52
C SER A 45 -3.76 19.67 -22.94
N ILE A 46 -4.85 19.07 -23.42
CA ILE A 46 -5.38 19.28 -24.77
C ILE A 46 -6.91 19.31 -24.75
N ASN A 47 -7.53 20.04 -25.70
CA ASN A 47 -8.99 20.08 -25.88
C ASN A 47 -9.77 20.37 -24.58
N GLN A 48 -9.24 21.29 -23.76
CA GLN A 48 -9.80 21.68 -22.46
C GLN A 48 -9.80 20.57 -21.40
N VAL A 49 -9.11 19.46 -21.64
CA VAL A 49 -8.83 18.43 -20.65
C VAL A 49 -7.44 18.65 -20.10
N PHE A 50 -7.32 18.57 -18.77
CA PHE A 50 -6.06 18.48 -18.06
C PHE A 50 -6.05 17.16 -17.26
N MET A 51 -4.97 16.39 -17.36
CA MET A 51 -4.83 15.12 -16.64
C MET A 51 -3.36 14.88 -16.30
N TRP A 52 -3.06 14.59 -15.04
CA TRP A 52 -1.76 14.05 -14.63
C TRP A 52 -1.62 12.58 -14.98
N VAL A 53 -0.43 12.21 -15.44
CA VAL A 53 -0.08 10.83 -15.81
C VAL A 53 1.30 10.54 -15.26
N SER A 54 1.51 9.34 -14.73
CA SER A 54 2.82 8.92 -14.25
C SER A 54 3.22 7.57 -14.83
N ASN A 55 4.51 7.27 -14.71
CA ASN A 55 5.08 5.97 -15.07
C ASN A 55 5.04 4.92 -13.93
N ASN A 56 4.47 5.27 -12.77
CA ASN A 56 4.45 4.40 -11.59
C ASN A 56 3.09 3.69 -11.37
N GLY A 57 2.14 3.92 -12.30
CA GLY A 57 0.78 3.40 -12.25
C GLY A 57 -0.24 4.34 -11.62
N ASP A 58 0.19 5.51 -11.13
CA ASP A 58 -0.66 6.57 -10.62
C ASP A 58 -1.19 7.44 -11.78
N GLY A 59 -2.52 7.64 -11.80
CA GLY A 59 -3.23 8.28 -12.91
C GLY A 59 -4.23 9.28 -12.37
N SER A 60 -4.36 10.42 -13.06
CA SER A 60 -5.30 11.49 -12.68
C SER A 60 -5.17 11.88 -11.20
N HIS A 61 -3.94 11.86 -10.67
CA HIS A 61 -3.58 12.29 -9.33
C HIS A 61 -2.64 13.50 -9.44
N ASP A 62 -2.94 14.58 -8.73
CA ASP A 62 -2.10 15.78 -8.72
C ASP A 62 -0.96 15.63 -7.68
N PRO A 63 0.29 15.39 -8.13
CA PRO A 63 1.41 15.14 -7.21
C PRO A 63 1.80 16.38 -6.38
N ARG A 64 1.24 17.56 -6.68
CA ARG A 64 1.56 18.81 -5.96
C ARG A 64 0.61 19.05 -4.80
N THR A 65 -0.62 18.56 -4.90
CA THR A 65 -1.67 18.79 -3.91
C THR A 65 -2.23 17.52 -3.28
N ASP A 66 -1.78 16.35 -3.74
CA ASP A 66 -2.24 15.04 -3.25
C ASP A 66 -3.76 14.87 -3.42
N GLY A 67 -4.26 15.20 -4.62
CA GLY A 67 -5.70 15.25 -4.90
C GLY A 67 -6.03 14.91 -6.34
N SER A 68 -7.27 15.14 -6.76
CA SER A 68 -7.71 14.81 -8.12
C SER A 68 -6.92 15.58 -9.18
N GLY A 69 -6.30 14.83 -10.08
CA GLY A 69 -5.44 15.29 -11.15
C GLY A 69 -6.08 15.29 -12.54
N PHE A 70 -7.33 14.81 -12.70
CA PHE A 70 -8.14 15.07 -13.90
C PHE A 70 -9.05 16.29 -13.72
N TYR A 71 -9.07 17.16 -14.72
CA TYR A 71 -9.95 18.30 -14.80
C TYR A 71 -10.49 18.50 -16.23
N TRP A 72 -11.81 18.57 -16.35
CA TRP A 72 -12.48 19.01 -17.57
C TRP A 72 -13.64 19.94 -17.24
N PRO A 73 -13.63 21.21 -17.71
CA PRO A 73 -14.67 22.19 -17.41
C PRO A 73 -16.00 21.91 -18.16
N GLY A 74 -16.07 20.84 -18.96
CA GLY A 74 -17.23 20.49 -19.78
C GLY A 74 -17.25 21.15 -21.16
N GLY A 75 -16.37 22.12 -21.40
CA GLY A 75 -16.28 22.87 -22.66
C GLY A 75 -17.19 24.10 -22.73
N ARG A 76 -17.22 24.79 -23.87
CA ARG A 76 -17.79 26.17 -24.00
C ARG A 76 -19.24 26.32 -23.52
N ASN A 77 -20.05 25.28 -23.59
CA ASN A 77 -21.49 25.33 -23.27
C ASN A 77 -21.91 24.31 -22.21
N ALA A 78 -20.98 23.70 -21.47
CA ALA A 78 -21.36 22.74 -20.46
C ALA A 78 -21.81 23.41 -19.16
N SER A 79 -22.80 22.80 -18.54
CA SER A 79 -23.29 23.14 -17.21
C SER A 79 -22.68 22.27 -16.12
N ILE A 80 -21.85 21.28 -16.48
CA ILE A 80 -21.24 20.31 -15.57
C ILE A 80 -19.74 20.22 -15.81
N THR A 81 -18.99 20.19 -14.71
CA THR A 81 -17.54 19.98 -14.68
C THR A 81 -17.25 18.55 -14.23
N ALA A 82 -16.21 17.93 -14.78
CA ALA A 82 -15.71 16.64 -14.33
C ALA A 82 -14.34 16.82 -13.68
N ILE A 83 -14.22 16.33 -12.44
CA ILE A 83 -12.98 16.29 -11.66
C ILE A 83 -12.95 14.90 -11.01
N PHE A 84 -11.88 14.15 -11.23
CA PHE A 84 -11.73 12.82 -10.65
C PHE A 84 -10.26 12.40 -10.60
N GLU A 85 -10.04 11.27 -9.95
CA GLU A 85 -8.81 10.47 -9.98
C GLU A 85 -9.19 9.07 -10.49
N ASP A 86 -8.36 8.46 -11.34
CA ASP A 86 -8.65 7.17 -11.94
C ASP A 86 -7.90 6.03 -11.23
N GLY A 87 -8.49 4.84 -11.28
CA GLY A 87 -7.96 3.67 -10.58
C GLY A 87 -8.71 3.30 -9.31
N LEU A 88 -8.16 2.32 -8.59
CA LEU A 88 -8.71 1.82 -7.34
C LEU A 88 -8.09 2.58 -6.17
N ILE A 89 -8.85 3.51 -5.61
CA ILE A 89 -8.43 4.28 -4.45
C ILE A 89 -8.82 3.52 -3.17
N TYR A 90 -7.84 3.24 -2.30
CA TYR A 90 -8.04 2.45 -1.08
C TYR A 90 -7.86 3.31 0.18
N GLY A 91 -8.95 3.96 0.60
CA GLY A 91 -8.96 4.74 1.82
C GLY A 91 -9.19 3.91 3.09
N GLY A 92 -8.61 4.36 4.21
CA GLY A 92 -8.74 3.75 5.52
C GLY A 92 -8.61 4.74 6.67
N LYS A 93 -9.17 4.40 7.83
CA LYS A 93 -8.98 5.20 9.04
C LYS A 93 -7.67 4.80 9.71
N ILE A 94 -6.70 5.71 9.73
CA ILE A 94 -5.44 5.54 10.46
C ILE A 94 -5.52 6.37 11.74
N GLY A 95 -5.71 5.71 12.88
CA GLY A 95 -5.95 6.39 14.15
C GLY A 95 -7.27 7.15 14.16
N SER A 96 -7.22 8.48 14.30
CA SER A 96 -8.39 9.37 14.28
C SER A 96 -8.66 10.04 12.93
N GLU A 97 -7.82 9.79 11.92
CA GLU A 97 -7.89 10.47 10.63
C GLU A 97 -8.32 9.51 9.51
N ILE A 98 -9.13 10.02 8.59
CA ILE A 98 -9.38 9.35 7.30
C ILE A 98 -8.17 9.64 6.42
N ARG A 99 -7.58 8.60 5.86
CA ARG A 99 -6.50 8.65 4.89
C ARG A 99 -6.99 7.95 3.62
N VAL A 100 -6.54 8.45 2.49
CA VAL A 100 -6.86 7.94 1.16
C VAL A 100 -5.56 7.53 0.50
#